data_AF-A0A5S4YCM4-F1
#
_entry.id   AF-A0A5S4YCM4-F1
#
_cell.length_a   1.000
_cell.length_b   1.000
_cell.length_c   1.000
_cell.angle_alpha   90.00
_cell.angle_beta   90.00
_cell.angle_gamma   90.00
#
_symmetry.space_group_name_H-M   'P 1'
#
loop_
_entity.id
_entity.type
_entity.pdbx_description
1 polymer ?
#
loop_
_entity_poly.entity_id
_entity_poly.type
_entity_poly.pdbx_seq_one_letter_code
_entity_poly.pdbx_strand_id
1 'polypeptide(L)'
;MIDIPSPPRGKRWPRLPFNGAPLGVLMMERMGSDGRPFIPGDTGNASTWSVPARYKVIPGLNVSGIFAPDAGKMTEVVVQTARELAREGAQLITCHCGYSIQYQEAVRDAVDVPVFLSSLLLAPFLERMLPRDKALGIVVASKSVLTQEMLQTAGLRADIGRRVVIAGLEQAPAFAKAWIASDGDLDVEAVGKDVVNAAVALVNDRADIGMLLMECGDLPPYSAAVQRATGIPVFDYTSMVEFFVRGLVRKPFTGFI
;
A
#
# COMPACT_ATOMS: atom_id res chain seq x y z
N MET A 1 3.75 -36.27 4.87
CA MET A 1 2.44 -36.32 4.19
C MET A 1 2.01 -34.87 3.98
N ILE A 2 1.63 -34.48 2.76
CA ILE A 2 1.15 -33.11 2.49
C ILE A 2 -0.32 -33.08 2.91
N ASP A 3 -0.68 -32.21 3.85
CA ASP A 3 -2.07 -31.98 4.26
C ASP A 3 -2.72 -31.03 3.25
N ILE A 4 -3.49 -31.57 2.30
CA ILE A 4 -4.16 -30.79 1.26
C ILE A 4 -5.61 -30.57 1.73
N PRO A 5 -6.03 -29.32 2.00
CA PRO A 5 -7.40 -29.04 2.41
C PRO A 5 -8.37 -29.48 1.31
N SER A 6 -9.50 -30.08 1.68
CA SER A 6 -10.56 -30.40 0.71
C SER A 6 -11.13 -29.11 0.10
N PRO A 7 -11.59 -29.13 -1.17
CA PRO A 7 -12.23 -27.96 -1.75
C PRO A 7 -13.50 -27.59 -0.97
N PRO A 8 -13.98 -26.34 -1.04
CA PRO A 8 -15.22 -25.93 -0.38
C PRO A 8 -16.35 -26.92 -0.65
N ARG A 9 -17.11 -27.29 0.40
CA ARG A 9 -18.10 -28.38 0.35
C ARG A 9 -18.96 -28.31 -0.91
N GLY A 10 -18.93 -29.40 -1.69
CA GLY A 10 -19.74 -29.57 -2.90
C GLY A 10 -19.19 -28.92 -4.18
N LYS A 11 -18.00 -28.30 -4.15
CA LYS A 11 -17.37 -27.69 -5.33
C LYS A 11 -16.12 -28.44 -5.76
N ARG A 12 -15.84 -28.47 -7.06
CA ARG A 12 -14.53 -28.86 -7.60
C ARG A 12 -13.52 -27.74 -7.32
N TRP A 13 -12.24 -28.09 -7.25
CA TRP A 13 -11.17 -27.10 -7.25
C TRP A 13 -11.28 -26.24 -8.51
N PRO A 14 -11.09 -24.91 -8.40
CA PRO A 14 -11.06 -24.05 -9.57
C PRO A 14 -9.90 -24.46 -10.50
N ARG A 15 -10.13 -24.40 -11.82
CA ARG A 15 -9.08 -24.58 -12.82
C ARG A 15 -8.25 -23.30 -12.91
N LEU A 16 -7.33 -23.16 -11.96
CA LEU A 16 -6.39 -22.05 -11.93
C LEU A 16 -5.16 -22.35 -12.80
N PRO A 17 -4.55 -21.33 -13.44
CA PRO A 17 -3.31 -21.51 -14.19
C PRO A 17 -2.11 -21.88 -13.31
N PHE A 18 -2.17 -21.55 -12.01
CA PHE A 18 -1.17 -21.92 -10.99
C PHE A 18 -1.81 -21.84 -9.58
N ASN A 19 -1.10 -22.32 -8.56
CA ASN A 19 -1.53 -22.26 -7.16
C ASN A 19 -0.41 -21.66 -6.28
N GLY A 20 -0.77 -21.14 -5.10
CA GLY A 20 0.19 -20.75 -4.07
C GLY A 20 0.63 -19.28 -4.07
N ALA A 21 0.07 -18.43 -4.93
CA ALA A 21 0.30 -16.98 -4.93
C ALA A 21 -0.98 -16.21 -4.55
N PRO A 22 -1.37 -16.19 -3.26
CA PRO A 22 -2.64 -15.59 -2.84
C PRO A 22 -2.67 -14.06 -2.92
N LEU A 23 -1.51 -13.39 -2.93
CA LEU A 23 -1.44 -11.94 -3.02
C LEU A 23 -1.29 -11.49 -4.48
N GLY A 24 -2.28 -10.81 -5.04
CA GLY A 24 -2.17 -10.11 -6.31
C GLY A 24 -1.71 -8.67 -6.08
N VAL A 25 -0.69 -8.22 -6.80
CA VAL A 25 -0.17 -6.84 -6.72
C VAL A 25 -0.23 -6.21 -8.11
N LEU A 26 -1.05 -5.18 -8.23
CA LEU A 26 -1.09 -4.31 -9.41
C LEU A 26 0.16 -3.40 -9.41
N MET A 27 0.84 -3.34 -10.55
CA MET A 27 2.06 -2.56 -10.72
C MET A 27 1.82 -1.46 -11.75
N MET A 28 2.30 -0.25 -11.47
CA MET A 28 2.37 0.78 -12.50
C MET A 28 3.54 0.53 -13.44
N GLU A 29 3.43 1.02 -14.67
CA GLU A 29 4.56 1.17 -15.58
C GLU A 29 5.59 2.12 -14.98
N ARG A 30 6.85 1.69 -15.06
CA ARG A 30 7.98 2.47 -14.58
C ARG A 30 8.34 3.53 -15.62
N MET A 31 8.60 4.73 -15.14
CA MET A 31 9.13 5.84 -15.92
C MET A 31 10.66 5.91 -15.77
N GLY A 32 11.31 6.42 -16.82
CA GLY A 32 12.77 6.58 -16.89
C GLY A 32 13.45 5.51 -17.76
N SER A 33 14.64 5.84 -18.28
CA SER A 33 15.46 4.93 -19.10
C SER A 33 16.21 3.88 -18.28
N ASP A 34 16.51 4.19 -17.02
CA ASP A 34 17.33 3.35 -16.15
C ASP A 34 16.48 2.53 -15.18
N GLY A 35 16.81 1.25 -15.03
CA GLY A 35 16.06 0.31 -14.22
C GLY A 35 16.28 0.53 -12.72
N ARG A 36 15.36 1.22 -12.04
CA ARG A 36 15.37 1.32 -10.58
C ARG A 36 14.90 0.02 -9.91
N PRO A 37 15.68 -0.66 -9.06
CA PRO A 37 15.24 -1.91 -8.45
C PRO A 37 14.12 -1.69 -7.41
N PHE A 38 13.19 -2.63 -7.27
CA PHE A 38 12.36 -2.72 -6.06
C PHE A 38 13.21 -3.40 -4.97
N ILE A 39 13.52 -2.70 -3.89
CA ILE A 39 14.34 -3.24 -2.78
C ILE A 39 13.49 -4.08 -1.83
N PRO A 40 14.05 -5.00 -1.02
CA PRO A 40 13.29 -5.72 -0.02
C PRO A 40 12.53 -4.76 0.93
N GLY A 41 11.26 -5.05 1.19
CA GLY A 41 10.33 -4.16 1.87
C GLY A 41 9.43 -3.38 0.90
N ASP A 42 9.88 -3.12 -0.33
CA ASP A 42 9.06 -2.49 -1.36
C ASP A 42 7.91 -3.41 -1.77
N THR A 43 6.72 -2.85 -1.98
CA THR A 43 5.55 -3.65 -2.38
C THR A 43 5.76 -4.38 -3.71
N GLY A 44 6.60 -3.87 -4.61
CA GLY A 44 7.00 -4.45 -5.88
C GLY A 44 8.05 -5.57 -5.77
N ASN A 45 8.60 -5.81 -4.57
CA ASN A 45 9.60 -6.86 -4.35
C ASN A 45 8.96 -8.13 -3.78
N ALA A 46 9.16 -9.26 -4.48
CA ALA A 46 8.54 -10.55 -4.11
C ALA A 46 8.99 -11.11 -2.75
N SER A 47 10.13 -10.66 -2.21
CA SER A 47 10.63 -11.06 -0.89
C SER A 47 10.06 -10.26 0.28
N THR A 48 9.26 -9.22 0.01
CA THR A 48 8.63 -8.37 1.03
C THR A 48 7.55 -9.10 1.83
N TRP A 49 6.87 -10.06 1.21
CA TRP A 49 5.64 -10.65 1.74
C TRP A 49 5.89 -11.99 2.42
N SER A 50 5.12 -12.31 3.46
CA SER A 50 5.15 -13.65 4.09
C SER A 50 4.48 -14.75 3.25
N VAL A 51 3.80 -14.38 2.16
CA VAL A 51 3.16 -15.29 1.21
C VAL A 51 3.59 -14.95 -0.22
N PRO A 52 3.59 -15.92 -1.16
CA PRO A 52 3.97 -15.62 -2.53
C PRO A 52 3.01 -14.62 -3.18
N ALA A 53 3.57 -13.67 -3.93
CA ALA A 53 2.83 -12.64 -4.63
C ALA A 53 2.84 -12.86 -6.15
N ARG A 54 1.76 -12.43 -6.80
CA ARG A 54 1.62 -12.36 -8.25
C ARG A 54 1.54 -10.90 -8.65
N TYR A 55 2.52 -10.47 -9.44
CA TYR A 55 2.60 -9.11 -9.95
C TYR A 55 1.98 -9.01 -11.32
N LYS A 56 1.24 -7.93 -11.58
CA LYS A 56 0.74 -7.62 -12.92
C LYS A 56 0.81 -6.13 -13.20
N VAL A 57 1.50 -5.77 -14.28
CA VAL A 57 1.62 -4.38 -14.74
C VAL A 57 0.31 -3.95 -15.37
N ILE A 58 -0.18 -2.76 -14.98
CA ILE A 58 -1.33 -2.10 -15.57
C ILE A 58 -0.84 -1.35 -16.81
N PRO A 59 -1.23 -1.77 -18.03
CA PRO A 59 -0.74 -1.14 -19.25
C PRO A 59 -1.09 0.35 -19.32
N GLY A 60 -0.13 1.19 -19.69
CA GLY A 60 -0.29 2.63 -19.86
C GLY A 60 -0.44 3.46 -18.58
N LEU A 61 -0.50 2.85 -17.39
CA LEU A 61 -0.61 3.59 -16.13
C LEU A 61 0.78 3.80 -15.51
N ASN A 62 1.22 5.05 -15.42
CA ASN A 62 2.48 5.46 -14.80
C ASN A 62 2.28 6.64 -13.85
N VAL A 63 3.37 7.15 -13.24
CA VAL A 63 3.32 8.28 -12.27
C VAL A 63 2.67 9.53 -12.87
N SER A 64 3.00 9.90 -14.11
CA SER A 64 2.40 11.06 -14.76
C SER A 64 0.91 10.85 -15.01
N GLY A 65 0.51 9.64 -15.41
CA GLY A 65 -0.89 9.29 -15.65
C GLY A 65 -1.73 9.24 -14.38
N ILE A 66 -1.22 8.71 -13.27
CA ILE A 66 -1.99 8.58 -12.02
C ILE A 66 -2.15 9.90 -11.27
N PHE A 67 -1.24 10.87 -11.49
CA PHE A 67 -1.32 12.23 -10.95
C PHE A 67 -2.08 13.19 -11.87
N ALA A 68 -2.46 12.76 -13.08
CA ALA A 68 -3.17 13.60 -14.03
C ALA A 68 -4.64 13.82 -13.58
N PRO A 69 -5.24 14.99 -13.88
CA PRO A 69 -6.64 15.25 -13.58
C PRO A 69 -7.63 14.27 -14.22
N ASP A 70 -7.25 13.62 -15.32
CA ASP A 70 -8.07 12.64 -16.05
C ASP A 70 -7.65 11.18 -15.81
N ALA A 71 -6.93 10.90 -14.72
CA ALA A 71 -6.54 9.56 -14.29
C ALA A 71 -7.70 8.55 -14.30
N GLY A 72 -8.93 9.01 -14.05
CA GLY A 72 -10.15 8.20 -14.17
C GLY A 72 -10.34 7.46 -15.51
N LYS A 73 -9.72 7.91 -16.62
CA LYS A 73 -9.72 7.20 -17.91
C LYS A 73 -9.05 5.81 -17.83
N MET A 74 -8.17 5.60 -16.86
CA MET A 74 -7.46 4.33 -16.68
C MET A 74 -8.29 3.28 -15.93
N THR A 75 -9.46 3.64 -15.38
CA THR A 75 -10.28 2.76 -14.53
C THR A 75 -10.55 1.39 -15.16
N GLU A 76 -10.97 1.34 -16.43
CA GLU A 76 -11.29 0.05 -17.07
C GLU A 76 -10.05 -0.83 -17.22
N VAL A 77 -8.89 -0.25 -17.53
CA VAL A 77 -7.62 -1.00 -17.65
C VAL A 77 -7.17 -1.54 -16.29
N VAL A 78 -7.31 -0.73 -15.23
CA VAL A 78 -7.03 -1.16 -13.85
C VAL A 78 -7.97 -2.31 -13.44
N VAL A 79 -9.28 -2.16 -13.68
CA VAL A 79 -10.29 -3.17 -13.39
C VAL A 79 -10.02 -4.48 -14.14
N GLN A 80 -9.70 -4.41 -15.43
CA GLN A 80 -9.40 -5.58 -16.24
C GLN A 80 -8.14 -6.32 -15.73
N THR A 81 -7.11 -5.56 -15.36
CA THR A 81 -5.88 -6.13 -14.78
C THR A 81 -6.16 -6.81 -13.42
N ALA A 82 -7.02 -6.23 -12.59
CA ALA A 82 -7.43 -6.81 -11.31
C ALA A 82 -8.27 -8.10 -11.50
N ARG A 83 -9.22 -8.10 -12.45
CA ARG A 83 -9.98 -9.30 -12.84
C ARG A 83 -9.08 -10.43 -13.27
N GLU A 84 -8.00 -10.11 -13.97
CA GLU A 84 -7.01 -11.10 -14.37
C GLU A 84 -6.25 -11.68 -13.17
N LEU A 85 -5.79 -10.86 -12.23
CA LEU A 85 -5.20 -11.35 -10.98
C LEU A 85 -6.16 -12.28 -10.22
N ALA A 86 -7.44 -11.89 -10.09
CA ALA A 86 -8.46 -12.71 -9.45
C ALA A 86 -8.67 -14.06 -10.18
N ARG A 87 -8.79 -14.03 -11.52
CA ARG A 87 -8.90 -15.25 -12.34
C ARG A 87 -7.67 -16.15 -12.25
N GLU A 88 -6.49 -15.56 -12.06
CA GLU A 88 -5.23 -16.26 -11.87
C GLU A 88 -5.07 -16.84 -10.45
N GLY A 89 -6.00 -16.57 -9.53
CA GLY A 89 -6.06 -17.20 -8.22
C GLY A 89 -5.64 -16.31 -7.04
N ALA A 90 -5.46 -14.99 -7.26
CA ALA A 90 -5.28 -14.05 -6.16
C ALA A 90 -6.50 -14.11 -5.22
N GLN A 91 -6.25 -14.17 -3.92
CA GLN A 91 -7.24 -14.16 -2.84
C GLN A 91 -7.30 -12.82 -2.11
N LEU A 92 -6.34 -11.94 -2.41
CA LEU A 92 -6.28 -10.54 -2.01
C LEU A 92 -5.65 -9.76 -3.16
N ILE A 93 -6.18 -8.59 -3.48
CA ILE A 93 -5.59 -7.68 -4.47
C ILE A 93 -5.17 -6.37 -3.81
N THR A 94 -3.95 -5.94 -4.09
CA THR A 94 -3.41 -4.64 -3.70
C THR A 94 -2.71 -3.96 -4.89
N CYS A 95 -2.20 -2.74 -4.68
CA CYS A 95 -1.45 -1.99 -5.69
C CYS A 95 -0.16 -1.43 -5.11
N HIS A 96 0.89 -1.36 -5.92
CA HIS A 96 2.17 -0.75 -5.55
C HIS A 96 2.05 0.76 -5.31
N CYS A 97 1.18 1.46 -6.06
CA CYS A 97 0.97 2.89 -5.89
C CYS A 97 -0.31 3.18 -5.11
N GLY A 98 -0.20 3.87 -3.97
CA GLY A 98 -1.36 4.13 -3.13
C GLY A 98 -2.30 5.26 -3.59
N TYR A 99 -1.88 6.08 -4.57
CA TYR A 99 -2.82 6.95 -5.30
C TYR A 99 -3.80 6.16 -6.17
N SER A 100 -3.65 4.83 -6.25
CA SER A 100 -4.65 3.93 -6.83
C SER A 100 -5.93 3.83 -6.00
N ILE A 101 -6.00 4.45 -4.82
CA ILE A 101 -7.24 4.58 -4.04
C ILE A 101 -8.40 5.14 -4.87
N GLN A 102 -8.12 5.98 -5.88
CA GLN A 102 -9.13 6.50 -6.80
C GLN A 102 -9.85 5.41 -7.62
N TYR A 103 -9.26 4.22 -7.77
CA TYR A 103 -9.86 3.08 -8.47
C TYR A 103 -10.46 2.04 -7.51
N GLN A 104 -10.41 2.29 -6.19
CA GLN A 104 -10.75 1.30 -5.16
C GLN A 104 -12.14 0.70 -5.33
N GLU A 105 -13.16 1.55 -5.48
CA GLU A 105 -14.55 1.11 -5.56
C GLU A 105 -14.80 0.35 -6.86
N ALA A 106 -14.33 0.87 -8.00
CA ALA A 106 -14.47 0.23 -9.30
C ALA A 106 -13.83 -1.17 -9.35
N VAL A 107 -12.64 -1.33 -8.75
CA VAL A 107 -11.99 -2.64 -8.67
C VAL A 107 -12.72 -3.57 -7.71
N ARG A 108 -13.13 -3.08 -6.53
CA ARG A 108 -13.87 -3.88 -5.54
C ARG A 108 -15.18 -4.42 -6.10
N ASP A 109 -15.91 -3.62 -6.89
CA ASP A 109 -17.18 -4.02 -7.49
C ASP A 109 -16.99 -5.02 -8.65
N ALA A 110 -15.79 -5.13 -9.20
CA ALA A 110 -15.50 -5.93 -10.39
C ALA A 110 -14.89 -7.31 -10.11
N VAL A 111 -14.53 -7.62 -8.86
CA VAL A 111 -13.85 -8.87 -8.47
C VAL A 111 -14.50 -9.50 -7.22
N ASP A 112 -14.42 -10.82 -7.10
CA ASP A 112 -15.01 -11.58 -5.99
C ASP A 112 -14.05 -11.79 -4.79
N VAL A 113 -12.95 -11.04 -4.74
CA VAL A 113 -11.91 -11.15 -3.70
C VAL A 113 -11.68 -9.82 -3.01
N PRO A 114 -11.24 -9.79 -1.74
CA PRO A 114 -10.88 -8.56 -1.05
C PRO A 114 -9.86 -7.71 -1.80
N VAL A 115 -10.03 -6.38 -1.74
CA VAL A 115 -9.19 -5.40 -2.43
C VAL A 115 -8.83 -4.26 -1.48
N PHE A 116 -7.54 -3.89 -1.42
CA PHE A 116 -7.10 -2.58 -0.92
C PHE A 116 -6.00 -2.02 -1.82
N LEU A 117 -6.31 -0.97 -2.58
CA LEU A 117 -5.37 -0.38 -3.53
C LEU A 117 -4.44 0.66 -2.91
N SER A 118 -4.69 1.03 -1.65
CA SER A 118 -3.89 1.98 -0.89
C SER A 118 -3.83 1.60 0.58
N SER A 119 -2.70 1.88 1.21
CA SER A 119 -2.57 1.78 2.66
C SER A 119 -3.42 2.80 3.42
N LEU A 120 -3.93 3.86 2.74
CA LEU A 120 -4.87 4.82 3.33
C LEU A 120 -6.15 4.17 3.87
N LEU A 121 -6.57 3.01 3.35
CA LEU A 121 -7.71 2.26 3.89
C LEU A 121 -7.50 1.77 5.33
N LEU A 122 -6.24 1.73 5.80
CA LEU A 122 -5.92 1.45 7.21
C LEU A 122 -6.11 2.68 8.11
N ALA A 123 -6.08 3.90 7.56
CA ALA A 123 -6.15 5.14 8.32
C ALA A 123 -7.38 5.24 9.25
N PRO A 124 -8.63 4.97 8.83
CA PRO A 124 -9.78 5.05 9.73
C PRO A 124 -9.73 4.05 10.88
N PHE A 125 -9.09 2.89 10.69
CA PHE A 125 -8.90 1.90 11.75
C PHE A 125 -7.89 2.43 12.80
N LEU A 126 -6.73 2.92 12.36
CA LEU A 126 -5.72 3.49 13.26
C LEU A 126 -6.24 4.73 14.00
N GLU A 127 -6.94 5.62 13.29
CA GLU A 127 -7.55 6.83 13.86
C GLU A 127 -8.55 6.52 14.98
N ARG A 128 -9.26 5.39 14.88
CA ARG A 128 -10.20 4.93 15.92
C ARG A 128 -9.53 4.23 17.10
N MET A 129 -8.37 3.62 16.91
CA MET A 129 -7.60 3.00 17.99
C MET A 129 -6.92 4.02 18.89
N LEU A 130 -6.59 5.19 18.33
CA LEU A 130 -5.90 6.24 19.07
C LEU A 130 -6.75 6.83 20.21
N PRO A 131 -6.12 7.19 21.35
CA PRO A 131 -6.74 8.01 22.38
C PRO A 131 -7.39 9.28 21.82
N ARG A 132 -8.38 9.82 22.54
CA ARG A 132 -9.20 10.93 22.00
C ARG A 132 -8.42 12.21 21.71
N ASP A 133 -7.30 12.37 22.41
CA ASP A 133 -6.34 13.47 22.40
C ASP A 133 -5.13 13.20 21.49
N LYS A 134 -5.09 12.08 20.77
CA LYS A 134 -4.01 11.74 19.83
C LYS A 134 -4.46 11.86 18.37
N ALA A 135 -3.49 12.12 17.51
CA ALA A 135 -3.66 12.21 16.06
C ALA A 135 -2.88 11.11 15.32
N LEU A 136 -3.36 10.76 14.12
CA LEU A 136 -2.64 9.92 13.16
C LEU A 136 -1.79 10.82 12.25
N GLY A 137 -0.49 10.55 12.14
CA GLY A 137 0.33 11.14 11.09
C GLY A 137 0.33 10.26 9.84
N ILE A 138 0.24 10.86 8.65
CA ILE A 138 0.34 10.16 7.37
C ILE A 138 1.44 10.81 6.55
N VAL A 139 2.35 10.01 6.02
CA VAL A 139 3.39 10.44 5.08
C VAL A 139 3.04 9.92 3.69
N VAL A 140 2.84 10.83 2.74
CA VAL A 140 2.46 10.52 1.34
C VAL A 140 3.56 10.92 0.37
N ALA A 141 3.54 10.35 -0.84
CA ALA A 141 4.51 10.72 -1.87
C ALA A 141 4.38 12.20 -2.29
N SER A 142 3.15 12.68 -2.50
CA SER A 142 2.88 14.08 -2.86
C SER A 142 1.59 14.62 -2.23
N LYS A 143 1.72 15.44 -1.20
CA LYS A 143 0.54 16.04 -0.54
C LYS A 143 -0.27 16.91 -1.50
N SER A 144 0.38 17.57 -2.45
CA SER A 144 -0.28 18.40 -3.48
C SER A 144 -1.26 17.66 -4.39
N VAL A 145 -1.09 16.34 -4.59
CA VAL A 145 -1.94 15.51 -5.45
C VAL A 145 -3.04 14.80 -4.65
N LEU A 146 -2.91 14.73 -3.32
CA LEU A 146 -3.87 14.05 -2.47
C LEU A 146 -5.17 14.87 -2.36
N THR A 147 -6.25 14.36 -2.94
CA THR A 147 -7.54 15.04 -2.96
C THR A 147 -8.41 14.66 -1.76
N GLN A 148 -9.40 15.51 -1.46
CA GLN A 148 -10.41 15.21 -0.45
C GLN A 148 -11.23 13.96 -0.80
N GLU A 149 -11.48 13.72 -2.09
CA GLU A 149 -12.18 12.53 -2.57
C GLU A 149 -11.38 11.26 -2.27
N MET A 150 -10.06 11.25 -2.51
CA MET A 150 -9.20 10.11 -2.17
C MET A 150 -9.25 9.78 -0.67
N LEU A 151 -9.25 10.82 0.19
CA LEU A 151 -9.39 10.64 1.64
C LEU A 151 -10.77 10.10 2.03
N GLN A 152 -11.83 10.55 1.36
CA GLN A 152 -13.19 10.05 1.58
C GLN A 152 -13.33 8.58 1.14
N THR A 153 -12.76 8.22 -0.01
CA THR A 153 -12.69 6.82 -0.49
C THR A 153 -11.91 5.93 0.47
N ALA A 154 -10.88 6.47 1.13
CA ALA A 154 -10.16 5.78 2.21
C ALA A 154 -10.99 5.65 3.51
N GLY A 155 -12.20 6.19 3.57
CA GLY A 155 -13.08 6.15 4.75
C GLY A 155 -12.77 7.19 5.81
N LEU A 156 -11.94 8.20 5.50
CA LEU A 156 -11.71 9.34 6.39
C LEU A 156 -12.83 10.38 6.25
N ARG A 157 -13.17 11.02 7.38
CA ARG A 157 -14.18 12.09 7.44
C ARG A 157 -13.73 13.34 6.68
N ALA A 158 -14.65 14.24 6.32
CA ALA A 158 -14.28 15.49 5.64
C ALA A 158 -13.37 16.40 6.50
N ASP A 159 -13.68 16.54 7.79
CA ASP A 159 -12.86 17.31 8.74
C ASP A 159 -11.80 16.41 9.41
N ILE A 160 -10.73 16.10 8.67
CA ILE A 160 -9.64 15.29 9.18
C ILE A 160 -8.70 16.06 10.12
N GLY A 161 -8.63 17.39 10.03
CA GLY A 161 -7.48 18.20 10.48
C GLY A 161 -7.20 18.16 11.98
N ARG A 162 -8.20 17.83 12.80
CA ARG A 162 -8.00 17.62 14.24
C ARG A 162 -7.32 16.28 14.56
N ARG A 163 -7.59 15.23 13.78
CA ARG A 163 -7.31 13.82 14.13
C ARG A 163 -6.32 13.13 13.18
N VAL A 164 -6.07 13.74 12.02
CA VAL A 164 -5.13 13.25 11.03
C VAL A 164 -4.30 14.44 10.52
N VAL A 165 -3.00 14.23 10.42
CA VAL A 165 -2.04 15.23 9.91
C VAL A 165 -1.26 14.59 8.78
N ILE A 166 -1.10 15.29 7.66
CA ILE A 166 -0.50 14.74 6.45
C ILE A 166 0.74 15.55 6.08
N ALA A 167 1.86 14.86 5.93
CA ALA A 167 3.09 15.36 5.33
C ALA A 167 3.31 14.72 3.96
N GLY A 168 3.87 15.48 3.03
CA GLY A 168 4.22 15.00 1.70
C GLY A 168 5.73 15.02 1.48
N LEU A 169 6.22 14.13 0.62
CA LEU A 169 7.63 13.99 0.27
C LEU A 169 7.99 14.71 -1.03
N GLU A 170 7.08 15.50 -1.61
CA GLU A 170 7.28 16.11 -2.93
C GLU A 170 8.39 17.16 -2.99
N GLN A 171 8.83 17.65 -1.84
CA GLN A 171 9.96 18.58 -1.72
C GLN A 171 11.22 17.91 -1.16
N ALA A 172 11.17 16.60 -0.86
CA ALA A 172 12.31 15.86 -0.33
C ALA A 172 13.24 15.49 -1.50
N PRO A 173 14.49 15.94 -1.52
CA PRO A 173 15.31 15.99 -2.74
C PRO A 173 15.59 14.63 -3.36
N ALA A 174 15.97 13.63 -2.57
CA ALA A 174 16.27 12.29 -3.08
C ALA A 174 14.98 11.53 -3.42
N PHE A 175 13.94 11.62 -2.58
CA PHE A 175 12.66 10.97 -2.85
C PHE A 175 11.97 11.54 -4.09
N ALA A 176 11.82 12.86 -4.17
CA ALA A 176 11.17 13.52 -5.29
C ALA A 176 11.92 13.27 -6.60
N LYS A 177 13.25 13.31 -6.58
CA LYS A 177 14.08 12.96 -7.74
C LYS A 177 13.81 11.52 -8.19
N ALA A 178 13.84 10.57 -7.26
CA ALA A 178 13.65 9.16 -7.56
C ALA A 178 12.24 8.87 -8.10
N TRP A 179 11.16 9.25 -7.41
CA TRP A 179 9.81 8.78 -7.79
C TRP A 179 8.92 9.80 -8.50
N ILE A 180 9.06 11.10 -8.21
CA ILE A 180 8.17 12.12 -8.77
C ILE A 180 8.70 12.62 -10.11
N ALA A 181 9.95 13.06 -10.14
CA ALA A 181 10.64 13.42 -11.37
C ALA A 181 11.00 12.17 -12.19
N SER A 182 11.23 11.03 -11.52
CA SER A 182 11.72 9.80 -12.15
C SER A 182 13.01 10.02 -12.96
N ASP A 183 13.89 10.86 -12.41
CA ASP A 183 15.14 11.31 -13.04
C ASP A 183 16.35 10.85 -12.21
N GLY A 184 16.87 9.66 -12.54
CA GLY A 184 18.11 9.11 -11.95
C GLY A 184 17.94 7.86 -11.08
N ASP A 185 19.07 7.39 -10.58
CA ASP A 185 19.17 6.16 -9.79
C ASP A 185 18.60 6.30 -8.37
N LEU A 186 18.19 5.17 -7.80
CA LEU A 186 17.73 5.08 -6.42
C LEU A 186 18.92 5.11 -5.45
N ASP A 187 19.13 6.25 -4.79
CA ASP A 187 19.98 6.34 -3.60
C ASP A 187 19.17 5.98 -2.35
N VAL A 188 19.27 4.71 -1.94
CA VAL A 188 18.50 4.15 -0.82
C VAL A 188 18.79 4.89 0.49
N GLU A 189 20.03 5.30 0.73
CA GLU A 189 20.41 5.98 1.98
C GLU A 189 19.87 7.41 2.01
N ALA A 190 20.01 8.15 0.90
CA ALA A 190 19.51 9.51 0.79
C ALA A 190 17.99 9.56 0.90
N VAL A 191 17.28 8.63 0.25
CA VAL A 191 15.83 8.50 0.41
C VAL A 191 15.47 8.16 1.86
N GLY A 192 16.20 7.24 2.50
CA GLY A 192 15.96 6.89 3.90
C GLY A 192 16.04 8.12 4.82
N LYS A 193 17.03 9.00 4.59
CA LYS A 193 17.16 10.28 5.30
C LYS A 193 15.97 11.20 5.05
N ASP A 194 15.57 11.36 3.80
CA ASP A 194 14.41 12.18 3.41
C ASP A 194 13.12 11.73 4.13
N VAL A 195 12.84 10.43 4.09
CA VAL A 195 11.64 9.85 4.70
C VAL A 195 11.65 10.00 6.23
N VAL A 196 12.80 9.73 6.87
CA VAL A 196 12.97 9.92 8.32
C VAL A 196 12.80 11.39 8.70
N ASN A 197 13.43 12.31 7.96
CA ASN A 197 13.34 13.74 8.23
C ASN A 197 11.90 14.25 8.12
N ALA A 198 11.15 13.83 7.10
CA ALA A 198 9.75 14.19 6.93
C ALA A 198 8.88 13.70 8.10
N ALA A 199 9.08 12.45 8.54
CA ALA A 199 8.35 11.89 9.68
C ALA A 199 8.70 12.58 11.01
N VAL A 200 9.98 12.84 11.25
CA VAL A 200 10.45 13.57 12.46
C VAL A 200 9.91 15.00 12.47
N ALA A 201 9.96 15.71 11.34
CA ALA A 201 9.40 17.06 11.23
C ALA A 201 7.89 17.06 11.52
N LEU A 202 7.14 16.13 10.94
CA LEU A 202 5.71 15.97 11.18
C LEU A 202 5.38 15.76 12.68
N VAL A 203 6.18 14.93 13.37
CA VAL A 203 6.01 14.65 14.81
C VAL A 203 6.40 15.85 15.67
N ASN A 204 7.46 16.59 15.29
CA ASN A 204 7.87 17.81 16.00
C ASN A 204 6.81 18.92 15.88
N ASP A 205 6.21 19.08 14.70
CA ASP A 205 5.14 20.06 14.46
C ASP A 205 3.84 19.69 15.18
N ARG A 206 3.59 18.39 15.39
CA ARG A 206 2.39 17.84 16.04
C ARG A 206 2.74 16.75 17.04
N ALA A 207 3.14 17.17 18.24
CA ALA A 207 3.55 16.30 19.34
C ALA A 207 2.44 15.35 19.86
N ASP A 208 1.18 15.58 19.46
CA ASP A 208 0.04 14.71 19.77
C ASP A 208 -0.10 13.52 18.78
N ILE A 209 0.79 13.37 17.81
CA ILE A 209 0.81 12.19 16.93
C ILE A 209 1.13 10.93 17.76
N GLY A 210 0.24 9.94 17.68
CA GLY A 210 0.38 8.68 18.41
C GLY A 210 0.77 7.48 17.53
N MET A 211 0.56 7.57 16.22
CA MET A 211 0.87 6.54 15.22
C MET A 211 1.20 7.22 13.87
N LEU A 212 2.01 6.56 13.05
CA LEU A 212 2.34 6.98 11.70
C LEU A 212 1.87 5.95 10.67
N LEU A 213 1.39 6.42 9.52
CA LEU A 213 1.04 5.61 8.34
C LEU A 213 1.88 6.07 7.15
N MET A 214 2.66 5.16 6.57
CA MET A 214 3.43 5.40 5.34
C MET A 214 2.59 4.96 4.14
N GLU A 215 2.22 5.93 3.32
CA GLU A 215 1.19 5.71 2.32
C GLU A 215 1.71 4.99 1.07
N CYS A 216 2.84 5.42 0.55
CA CYS A 216 3.38 4.96 -0.74
C CYS A 216 4.04 3.57 -0.62
N GLY A 217 3.88 2.72 -1.64
CA GLY A 217 4.40 1.35 -1.66
C GLY A 217 5.93 1.24 -1.73
N ASP A 218 6.63 2.34 -1.97
CA ASP A 218 8.09 2.44 -1.92
C ASP A 218 8.62 2.85 -0.52
N LEU A 219 7.74 3.21 0.43
CA LEU A 219 8.11 3.66 1.77
C LEU A 219 8.36 2.56 2.84
N PRO A 220 7.77 1.35 2.78
CA PRO A 220 7.97 0.36 3.84
C PRO A 220 9.43 -0.04 4.14
N PRO A 221 10.38 -0.06 3.18
CA PRO A 221 11.80 -0.29 3.47
C PRO A 221 12.38 0.65 4.55
N TYR A 222 11.79 1.84 4.70
CA TYR A 222 12.25 2.88 5.62
C TYR A 222 11.46 2.93 6.93
N SER A 223 10.35 2.19 7.06
CA SER A 223 9.45 2.22 8.23
C SER A 223 10.19 1.91 9.54
N ALA A 224 11.14 0.97 9.54
CA ALA A 224 11.94 0.65 10.72
C ALA A 224 12.87 1.80 11.14
N ALA A 225 13.43 2.56 10.19
CA ALA A 225 14.25 3.73 10.48
C ALA A 225 13.39 4.87 11.04
N VAL A 226 12.21 5.11 10.45
CA VAL A 226 11.23 6.08 10.95
C VAL A 226 10.82 5.76 12.37
N GLN A 227 10.48 4.49 12.67
CA GLN A 227 10.10 4.07 14.02
C GLN A 227 11.22 4.31 15.03
N ARG A 228 12.48 3.98 14.70
CA ARG A 228 13.63 4.24 15.59
C ARG A 228 13.84 5.73 15.85
N ALA A 229 13.67 6.58 14.83
CA ALA A 229 13.91 8.01 14.94
C ALA A 229 12.80 8.75 15.69
N THR A 230 11.55 8.31 15.54
CA THR A 230 10.37 8.97 16.13
C THR A 230 9.93 8.36 17.46
N GLY A 231 10.25 7.08 17.70
CA GLY A 231 9.72 6.32 18.84
C GLY A 231 8.23 5.97 18.73
N ILE A 232 7.62 6.20 17.56
CA ILE A 232 6.18 6.05 17.33
C ILE A 232 5.90 4.79 16.50
N PRO A 233 4.79 4.05 16.75
CA PRO A 233 4.37 2.95 15.89
C PRO A 233 4.16 3.40 14.43
N VAL A 234 4.75 2.66 13.48
CA VAL A 234 4.67 2.93 12.04
C VAL A 234 3.92 1.79 11.37
N PHE A 235 2.97 2.12 10.50
CA PHE A 235 2.16 1.19 9.72
C PHE A 235 2.26 1.53 8.23
N ASP A 236 2.04 0.53 7.37
CA ASP A 236 2.14 0.66 5.91
C ASP A 236 1.43 -0.52 5.20
N TYR A 237 1.67 -0.70 3.90
CA TYR A 237 1.16 -1.84 3.12
C TYR A 237 1.47 -3.21 3.73
N THR A 238 2.68 -3.41 4.24
CA THR A 238 3.09 -4.69 4.84
C THR A 238 2.25 -4.99 6.07
N SER A 239 1.91 -3.96 6.86
CA SER A 239 1.01 -4.12 8.01
C SER A 239 -0.38 -4.63 7.60
N MET A 240 -0.94 -4.11 6.51
CA MET A 240 -2.25 -4.53 5.99
C MET A 240 -2.22 -5.94 5.39
N VAL A 241 -1.21 -6.23 4.54
CA VAL A 241 -1.06 -7.54 3.93
C VAL A 241 -0.89 -8.60 5.01
N GLU A 242 0.00 -8.40 5.98
CA GLU A 242 0.25 -9.38 7.04
C GLU A 242 -0.95 -9.57 7.96
N PHE A 243 -1.73 -8.52 8.23
CA PHE A 243 -3.02 -8.64 8.92
C PHE A 243 -3.98 -9.55 8.16
N PHE A 244 -4.11 -9.37 6.84
CA PHE A 244 -4.96 -10.20 5.99
C PHE A 244 -4.46 -11.64 5.90
N VAL A 245 -3.15 -11.84 5.71
CA VAL A 245 -2.52 -13.16 5.65
C VAL A 245 -2.81 -13.97 6.92
N ARG A 246 -2.82 -13.32 8.09
CA ARG A 246 -3.21 -13.97 9.36
C ARG A 246 -4.68 -14.41 9.41
N GLY A 247 -5.55 -13.82 8.60
CA GLY A 247 -6.93 -14.30 8.39
C GLY A 247 -7.00 -15.42 7.37
N LEU A 248 -6.14 -15.38 6.35
CA LEU A 248 -6.12 -16.35 5.26
C LEU A 248 -5.51 -17.70 5.64
N VAL A 249 -4.39 -17.68 6.37
CA VAL A 249 -3.63 -18.88 6.75
C VAL A 249 -3.64 -19.04 8.27
N ARG A 250 -4.72 -19.64 8.80
CA ARG A 250 -4.87 -19.91 10.23
C ARG A 250 -4.13 -21.17 10.66
N LYS A 251 -3.53 -21.11 11.86
CA LYS A 251 -2.94 -22.27 12.54
C LYS A 251 -3.82 -22.66 13.74
N PRO A 252 -4.05 -23.96 14.01
CA PRO A 252 -4.70 -24.40 15.24
C PRO A 252 -3.95 -23.89 16.47
N PHE A 253 -4.68 -23.49 17.51
CA PHE A 253 -4.08 -23.19 18.80
C PHE A 253 -3.70 -24.49 19.50
N THR A 254 -2.53 -24.53 20.11
CA THR A 254 -2.06 -25.64 20.94
C THR A 254 -1.67 -25.09 22.31
N GLY A 255 -2.03 -25.79 23.38
CA GLY A 255 -1.80 -25.30 24.76
C GLY A 255 -2.46 -26.19 25.81
N PHE A 256 -2.20 -25.86 27.08
CA PHE A 256 -2.81 -26.50 28.24
C PHE A 256 -3.97 -25.64 28.75
N ILE A 257 -5.02 -26.29 29.29
CA ILE A 257 -6.13 -25.64 30.00
C ILE A 257 -5.75 -25.48 31.46
#